data_AF-A0A9D8DH82-F1
#
_entry.id   AF-A0A9D8DH82-F1
#
_cell.length_a   1.000
_cell.length_b   1.000
_cell.length_c   1.000
_cell.angle_alpha   90.00
_cell.angle_beta   90.00
_cell.angle_gamma   90.00
#
_symmetry.space_group_name_H-M   'P 1'
#
loop_
_entity.id
_entity.type
_entity.pdbx_description
1 polymer ?
#
loop_
_entity_poly.entity_id
_entity_poly.type
_entity_poly.pdbx_seq_one_letter_code
_entity_poly.pdbx_strand_id
1 'polypeptide(L)'
;MRLYWIQDGLSSHWTPDIRAYAAANNIELVPTPTYASYLNRIEATFAAIDEFVCKNADYLDWDAFGHALADHVRHRNSPAERERRKIDATKRRQRRAAKTTTAPKLAA
;
A
#
# COMPACT_ATOMS: atom_id res chain seq x y z
N MET A 1 20.46 11.33 1.37
CA MET A 1 19.34 10.38 1.45
C MET A 1 18.74 10.24 0.06
N ARG A 2 18.48 9.03 -0.44
CA ARG A 2 17.90 8.77 -1.77
C ARG A 2 16.51 8.15 -1.63
N LEU A 3 15.55 8.64 -2.40
CA LEU A 3 14.18 8.14 -2.41
C LEU A 3 14.05 7.05 -3.47
N TYR A 4 13.42 5.91 -3.14
CA TYR A 4 13.10 4.87 -4.10
C TYR A 4 11.60 4.91 -4.39
N TRP A 5 11.24 5.19 -5.64
CA TRP A 5 9.87 5.22 -6.11
C TRP A 5 9.56 3.89 -6.80
N ILE A 6 8.84 3.03 -6.08
CA ILE A 6 8.37 1.74 -6.60
C ILE A 6 7.06 1.96 -7.36
N GLN A 7 7.01 1.54 -8.62
CA GLN A 7 5.90 1.79 -9.53
C GLN A 7 5.80 0.68 -10.59
N ASP A 8 4.74 0.64 -11.40
CA ASP A 8 4.59 -0.40 -12.41
C ASP A 8 5.43 -0.12 -13.67
N GLY A 9 5.26 -0.94 -14.72
CA GLY A 9 6.01 -0.80 -15.96
C GLY A 9 5.40 0.16 -17.00
N LEU A 10 4.33 0.90 -16.69
CA LEU A 10 3.58 1.66 -17.68
C LEU A 10 4.45 2.75 -18.34
N SER A 11 4.33 2.90 -19.65
CA SER A 11 5.19 3.81 -20.45
C SER A 11 5.08 5.28 -20.01
N SER A 12 3.94 5.70 -19.47
CA SER A 12 3.72 7.05 -18.94
C SER A 12 4.63 7.40 -17.77
N HIS A 13 5.20 6.41 -17.07
CA HIS A 13 6.13 6.64 -15.96
C HIS A 13 7.58 6.88 -16.41
N TRP A 14 7.85 6.79 -17.70
CA TRP A 14 9.20 6.80 -18.26
C TRP A 14 9.46 7.95 -19.23
N THR A 15 8.58 8.96 -19.25
CA THR A 15 8.75 10.14 -20.08
C THR A 15 10.05 10.88 -19.74
N PRO A 16 10.63 11.64 -20.69
CA PRO A 16 11.82 12.45 -20.43
C PRO A 16 11.67 13.35 -19.19
N ASP A 17 10.50 13.97 -19.01
CA ASP A 17 10.22 14.88 -17.89
C ASP A 17 10.26 14.17 -16.54
N ILE A 18 9.67 12.98 -16.44
CA ILE A 18 9.69 12.18 -15.19
C ILE A 18 11.11 11.74 -14.85
N ARG A 19 11.91 11.34 -15.84
CA ARG A 19 13.31 10.95 -15.64
C ARG A 19 14.17 12.14 -15.22
N ALA A 20 13.98 13.29 -15.85
CA ALA A 20 14.67 14.53 -15.51
C ALA A 20 14.35 14.96 -14.06
N TYR A 21 13.06 14.92 -13.68
CA TYR A 21 12.63 15.21 -12.32
C TYR A 21 13.26 14.25 -11.30
N ALA A 22 13.25 12.95 -11.59
CA ALA A 22 13.81 11.94 -10.68
C ALA A 22 15.31 12.16 -10.45
N ALA A 23 16.08 12.44 -11.51
CA ALA A 23 17.50 12.75 -11.43
C ALA A 23 17.78 14.02 -10.61
N ALA A 24 17.01 15.09 -10.85
CA ALA A 24 17.15 16.36 -10.12
C ALA A 24 16.83 16.24 -8.62
N ASN A 25 15.98 15.29 -8.22
CA ASN A 25 15.49 15.13 -6.85
C ASN A 25 16.11 13.93 -6.09
N ASN A 26 17.17 13.30 -6.63
CA ASN A 26 17.79 12.11 -6.05
C ASN A 26 16.78 10.97 -5.78
N ILE A 27 15.90 10.76 -6.76
CA ILE A 27 14.87 9.71 -6.78
C ILE A 27 15.30 8.62 -7.75
N GLU A 28 15.27 7.38 -7.29
CA GLU A 28 15.48 6.19 -8.10
C GLU A 28 14.12 5.57 -8.45
N LEU A 29 13.82 5.50 -9.75
CA LEU A 29 12.60 4.87 -10.26
C LEU A 29 12.81 3.35 -10.32
N VAL A 30 11.94 2.60 -9.64
CA VAL A 30 12.05 1.14 -9.50
C VAL A 30 10.78 0.48 -10.07
N PRO A 31 10.81 -0.07 -11.30
CA PRO A 31 9.67 -0.78 -11.85
C PRO A 31 9.46 -2.13 -11.17
N THR A 32 8.20 -2.52 -11.02
CA THR A 32 7.84 -3.91 -10.83
C THR A 32 7.93 -4.68 -12.16
N PRO A 33 8.18 -6.01 -12.13
CA PRO A 33 8.09 -6.84 -13.32
C PRO A 33 6.73 -6.75 -14.02
N THR A 34 6.71 -7.01 -15.33
CA THR A 34 5.48 -7.07 -16.13
C THR A 34 4.50 -8.10 -15.54
N TYR A 35 3.22 -7.73 -15.47
CA TYR A 35 2.16 -8.53 -14.85
C TYR A 35 2.37 -8.87 -13.36
N ALA A 36 3.15 -8.06 -12.64
CA ALA A 36 3.40 -8.25 -11.22
C ALA A 36 2.86 -7.10 -10.36
N SER A 37 1.62 -6.65 -10.62
CA SER A 37 0.97 -5.59 -9.84
C SER A 37 0.93 -5.92 -8.34
N TYR A 38 0.76 -7.20 -7.98
CA TYR A 38 0.80 -7.67 -6.58
C TYR A 38 2.10 -7.36 -5.83
N LEU A 39 3.21 -7.06 -6.52
CA LEU A 39 4.46 -6.59 -5.90
C LEU A 39 4.44 -5.08 -5.61
N ASN A 40 3.57 -4.32 -6.29
CA ASN A 40 3.37 -2.91 -6.01
C ASN A 40 2.57 -2.73 -4.71
N ARG A 41 3.21 -2.13 -3.71
CA ARG A 41 2.62 -1.98 -2.36
C ARG A 41 1.38 -1.10 -2.33
N ILE A 42 1.17 -0.25 -3.34
CA ILE A 42 -0.02 0.61 -3.42
C ILE A 42 -1.29 -0.23 -3.61
N GLU A 43 -1.21 -1.37 -4.31
CA GLU A 43 -2.35 -2.24 -4.64
C GLU A 43 -3.10 -2.71 -3.38
N ALA A 44 -2.36 -3.06 -2.33
CA ALA A 44 -2.96 -3.49 -1.06
C ALA A 44 -3.77 -2.38 -0.37
N THR A 45 -3.63 -1.12 -0.79
CA THR A 45 -4.44 0.00 -0.31
C THR A 45 -5.73 0.15 -1.11
N PHE A 46 -5.72 -0.18 -2.41
CA PHE A 46 -6.89 -0.02 -3.28
C PHE A 46 -8.06 -0.91 -2.87
N ALA A 47 -7.81 -2.12 -2.38
CA ALA A 47 -8.89 -2.99 -1.90
C ALA A 47 -9.71 -2.36 -0.76
N ALA A 48 -9.08 -1.57 0.12
CA ALA A 48 -9.81 -0.87 1.18
C ALA A 48 -10.59 0.34 0.65
N ILE A 49 -10.04 1.05 -0.33
CA ILE A 49 -10.74 2.17 -0.98
C ILE A 49 -11.95 1.64 -1.74
N ASP A 50 -11.79 0.56 -2.50
CA ASP A 50 -12.88 -0.10 -3.21
C ASP A 50 -14.01 -0.47 -2.24
N GLU A 51 -13.69 -1.15 -1.14
CA GLU A 51 -14.69 -1.58 -0.16
C GLU A 51 -15.41 -0.43 0.55
N PHE A 52 -14.67 0.59 1.00
CA PHE A 52 -15.22 1.60 1.92
C PHE A 52 -15.58 2.93 1.25
N VAL A 53 -15.17 3.14 0.00
CA VAL A 53 -15.44 4.37 -0.76
C VAL A 53 -16.25 4.05 -2.01
N CYS A 54 -15.93 2.99 -2.74
CA CYS A 54 -16.56 2.74 -4.04
C CYS A 54 -17.82 1.87 -3.96
N LYS A 55 -17.78 0.77 -3.19
CA LYS A 55 -18.87 -0.21 -3.18
C LYS A 55 -20.15 0.35 -2.57
N ASN A 56 -21.25 0.12 -3.27
CA ASN A 56 -22.60 0.56 -2.90
C ASN A 56 -22.72 2.08 -2.64
N ALA A 57 -21.80 2.88 -3.17
CA ALA A 57 -21.87 4.33 -3.07
C ALA A 57 -22.70 4.92 -4.22
N ASP A 58 -23.45 5.97 -3.92
CA ASP A 58 -24.21 6.78 -4.87
C ASP A 58 -23.84 8.24 -4.68
N TYR A 59 -22.67 8.63 -5.21
CA TYR A 59 -22.18 10.00 -5.12
C TYR A 59 -22.87 10.87 -6.16
N LEU A 60 -23.29 12.07 -5.74
CA LEU A 60 -23.93 13.05 -6.62
C LEU A 60 -22.99 13.50 -7.75
N ASP A 61 -21.71 13.64 -7.44
CA ASP A 61 -20.66 14.10 -8.36
C ASP A 61 -19.26 13.63 -7.94
N TRP A 62 -18.25 14.05 -8.71
CA TRP A 62 -16.85 13.72 -8.48
C TRP A 62 -16.24 14.41 -7.26
N ASP A 63 -16.78 15.56 -6.85
CA ASP A 63 -16.29 16.28 -5.68
C ASP A 63 -16.73 15.53 -4.40
N ALA A 64 -17.95 15.02 -4.37
CA ALA A 64 -18.45 14.17 -3.29
C ALA A 64 -17.62 12.87 -3.17
N PHE A 65 -17.31 12.21 -4.29
CA PHE A 65 -16.39 11.06 -4.31
C PHE A 65 -15.00 11.44 -3.78
N GLY A 66 -14.44 12.55 -4.28
CA GLY A 66 -13.12 13.04 -3.87
C GLY A 66 -13.05 13.35 -2.37
N HIS A 67 -14.12 13.91 -1.80
CA HIS A 67 -14.20 14.18 -0.37
C HIS A 67 -14.22 12.89 0.45
N ALA A 68 -15.04 11.91 0.05
CA ALA A 68 -15.12 10.61 0.72
C ALA A 68 -13.80 9.83 0.65
N LEU A 69 -13.12 9.86 -0.50
CA LEU A 69 -11.78 9.30 -0.66
C LEU A 69 -10.77 9.97 0.29
N ALA A 70 -10.77 11.30 0.34
CA ALA A 70 -9.88 12.05 1.22
C ALA A 70 -10.14 11.77 2.70
N ASP A 71 -11.41 11.65 3.10
CA ASP A 71 -11.83 11.28 4.45
C ASP A 71 -11.32 9.88 4.82
N HIS A 72 -11.50 8.89 3.93
CA HIS A 72 -10.97 7.54 4.14
C HIS A 72 -9.45 7.54 4.32
N VAL A 73 -8.71 8.27 3.47
CA VAL A 73 -7.25 8.38 3.55
C VAL A 73 -6.83 9.06 4.87
N ARG A 74 -7.52 10.13 5.29
CA ARG A 74 -7.28 10.81 6.56
C ARG A 74 -7.52 9.89 7.75
N HIS A 75 -8.62 9.15 7.75
CA HIS A 75 -8.93 8.17 8.79
C HIS A 75 -7.85 7.08 8.89
N ARG A 76 -7.51 6.43 7.77
CA ARG A 76 -6.49 5.37 7.71
C ARG A 76 -5.12 5.84 8.21
N ASN A 77 -4.77 7.10 7.93
CA ASN A 77 -3.49 7.70 8.31
C ASN A 77 -3.49 8.34 9.70
N SER A 78 -4.63 8.36 10.38
CA SER A 78 -4.78 8.94 11.73
C SER A 78 -3.83 8.31 12.74
N PRO A 79 -3.46 9.03 13.82
CA PRO A 79 -2.65 8.48 14.89
C PRO A 79 -3.26 7.22 15.51
N ALA A 80 -4.58 7.19 15.71
CA ALA A 80 -5.30 6.05 16.28
C ALA A 80 -5.16 4.79 15.40
N GLU A 81 -5.43 4.89 14.09
CA GLU A 81 -5.27 3.74 13.18
C GLU A 81 -3.81 3.31 13.02
N ARG A 82 -2.86 4.24 13.16
CA ARG A 82 -1.44 3.90 13.15
C ARG A 82 -1.05 3.09 14.38
N GLU A 83 -1.50 3.47 15.57
CA GLU A 83 -1.26 2.71 16.80
C GLU A 83 -1.95 1.35 16.76
N ARG A 84 -3.19 1.27 16.28
CA ARG A 84 -3.90 0.01 16.06
C ARG A 84 -3.10 -0.95 15.18
N ARG A 85 -2.58 -0.47 14.05
CA ARG A 85 -1.74 -1.29 13.14
C ARG A 85 -0.45 -1.77 13.79
N LYS A 86 0.19 -0.97 14.64
CA LYS A 86 1.39 -1.38 15.40
C LYS A 86 1.05 -2.52 16.37
N ILE A 87 -0.05 -2.40 17.12
CA ILE A 87 -0.51 -3.44 18.05
C ILE A 87 -0.80 -4.75 17.29
N ASP A 88 -1.51 -4.67 16.17
CA ASP A 88 -1.82 -5.85 15.35
C ASP A 88 -0.58 -6.50 14.75
N ALA A 89 0.40 -5.70 14.30
CA ALA A 89 1.68 -6.20 13.81
C ALA A 89 2.44 -6.95 14.91
N THR A 90 2.49 -6.40 16.13
CA THR A 90 3.08 -7.06 17.30
C THR A 90 2.38 -8.38 17.63
N LYS A 91 1.04 -8.40 17.66
CA LYS A 91 0.25 -9.64 17.85
C LYS A 91 0.52 -10.68 16.76
N ARG A 92 0.64 -10.27 15.50
CA ARG A 92 1.00 -11.17 14.38
C ARG A 92 2.41 -11.75 14.58
N ARG A 93 3.37 -10.93 15.00
CA ARG A 93 4.75 -11.36 15.28
C ARG A 93 4.80 -12.38 16.42
N GLN A 94 4.11 -12.12 17.53
CA GLN A 94 4.02 -13.04 18.67
C GLN A 94 3.41 -14.39 18.27
N ARG A 95 2.31 -14.38 17.52
CA ARG A 95 1.68 -15.61 17.01
C ARG A 95 2.61 -16.43 16.11
N ARG A 96 3.39 -15.76 15.25
CA ARG A 96 4.38 -16.42 14.39
C ARG A 96 5.49 -17.06 15.21
N ALA A 97 6.03 -16.34 16.20
CA ALA A 97 7.06 -16.87 17.09
C ALA A 97 6.58 -18.10 17.87
N ALA A 98 5.36 -18.05 18.44
CA ALA A 98 4.78 -19.19 19.16
C ALA A 98 4.58 -20.42 18.28
N LYS A 99 4.21 -20.25 17.00
CA LYS A 99 4.13 -21.35 16.02
C LYS A 99 5.50 -21.99 15.77
N THR A 100 6.56 -21.20 15.67
CA THR A 100 7.92 -21.71 15.44
C THR A 100 8.48 -22.49 16.64
N THR A 101 8.07 -22.16 17.87
CA THR A 101 8.51 -22.86 19.09
C THR A 101 7.84 -24.23 19.28
N THR A 102 6.76 -24.53 18.56
CA THR A 102 6.10 -25.83 18.64
C THR A 102 6.82 -26.81 17.72
N ALA A 103 7.71 -27.65 18.28
CA ALA A 103 8.39 -28.68 17.52
C ALA A 103 7.36 -29.58 16.79
N PRO A 104 7.59 -29.95 15.51
CA PRO A 104 6.69 -30.85 14.82
C PRO A 104 6.65 -32.17 15.60
N LYS A 105 5.46 -32.64 15.97
CA LYS A 105 5.29 -34.01 16.46
C LYS A 105 5.64 -34.93 15.30
N LEU A 106 6.82 -35.55 15.35
CA LEU A 106 7.14 -36.68 14.48
C LEU A 106 6.12 -37.77 14.78
N ALA A 107 5.30 -38.10 13.77
CA ALA A 107 4.42 -39.25 13.84
C ALA A 107 5.30 -40.51 13.89
N ALA A 108 5.08 -41.33 14.91
CA ALA A 108 5.74 -42.61 15.12
C ALA A 108 5.17 -43.67 14.18
#